data_AF-A0A9E1SH47-F1
#
_entry.id   AF-A0A9E1SH47-F1
#
_cell.length_a   1.000
_cell.length_b   1.000
_cell.length_c   1.000
_cell.angle_alpha   90.00
_cell.angle_beta   90.00
_cell.angle_gamma   90.00
#
_symmetry.space_group_name_H-M   'P 1'
#
loop_
_entity.id
_entity.type
_entity.pdbx_description
1 polymer ?
#
loop_
_entity_poly.entity_id
_entity_poly.type
_entity_poly.pdbx_seq_one_letter_code
_entity_poly.pdbx_strand_id
1 'polypeptide(L)'
;MKKYLLLSLLTCFFFFQTVHAQEKPTTANSTEVSNSKKKLDYNPWFIPMDILITRPLGLATTIAGTALFVVFSPFIGLSAIAPPHDAFERVADVFIVVPATYTFLRPVGKFLCPGDCRPADIK
;
A
#
# COMPACT_ATOMS: atom_id res chain seq x y z
N MET A 1 15.77 -31.43 20.49
CA MET A 1 16.39 -30.23 19.88
C MET A 1 15.75 -29.78 18.56
N LYS A 2 14.75 -30.50 18.00
CA LYS A 2 14.13 -30.19 16.69
C LYS A 2 13.01 -29.12 16.71
N LYS A 3 12.55 -28.74 17.91
CA LYS A 3 11.44 -27.79 18.12
C LYS A 3 11.83 -26.33 17.81
N TYR A 4 13.08 -25.97 18.09
CA TYR A 4 13.62 -24.63 17.85
C TYR A 4 14.00 -24.39 16.38
N LEU A 5 14.23 -25.47 15.61
CA LEU A 5 14.57 -25.37 14.19
C LEU A 5 13.36 -24.92 13.36
N LEU A 6 12.17 -25.43 13.67
CA LEU A 6 10.93 -25.05 13.01
C LEU A 6 10.51 -23.61 13.39
N LEU A 7 10.72 -23.23 14.65
CA LEU A 7 10.46 -21.87 15.13
C LEU A 7 11.40 -20.84 14.47
N SER A 8 12.69 -21.17 14.30
CA SER A 8 13.67 -20.33 13.61
C SER A 8 13.34 -20.13 12.12
N LEU A 9 12.89 -21.20 11.46
CA LEU A 9 12.53 -21.14 10.04
C LEU A 9 11.25 -20.33 9.81
N LEU A 10 10.29 -20.40 10.73
CA LEU A 10 9.07 -19.59 10.70
C LEU A 10 9.39 -18.09 10.88
N THR A 11 10.28 -17.75 11.82
CA THR A 11 10.71 -16.35 12.01
C THR A 11 11.47 -15.79 10.81
N CYS A 12 12.29 -16.59 10.14
CA CYS A 12 12.96 -16.16 8.91
C CYS A 12 11.97 -15.91 7.76
N PHE A 13 10.93 -16.75 7.64
CA PHE A 13 9.94 -16.59 6.56
C PHE A 13 9.12 -15.30 6.70
N PHE A 14 8.77 -14.91 7.93
CA PHE A 14 8.07 -13.65 8.21
C PHE A 14 8.96 -12.41 7.98
N PHE A 15 10.27 -12.50 8.23
CA PHE A 15 11.20 -11.38 7.97
C PHE A 15 11.43 -11.12 6.48
N PHE A 16 11.47 -12.15 5.64
CA PHE A 16 11.68 -11.97 4.19
C PHE A 16 10.49 -11.32 3.47
N GLN A 17 9.26 -11.53 3.93
CA GLN A 17 8.06 -11.04 3.23
C GLN A 17 7.81 -9.53 3.39
N THR A 18 8.47 -8.85 4.34
CA THR A 18 8.20 -7.43 4.64
C THR A 18 9.03 -6.44 3.82
N VAL A 19 9.95 -6.91 2.96
CA VAL A 19 10.78 -6.04 2.11
C VAL A 19 10.59 -6.40 0.63
N HIS A 20 9.40 -6.10 0.11
CA HIS A 20 9.19 -5.84 -1.32
C HIS A 20 8.63 -4.43 -1.50
N ALA A 21 9.20 -3.44 -0.80
CA ALA A 21 9.13 -2.06 -1.23
C ALA A 21 10.15 -1.88 -2.37
N GLN A 22 9.70 -2.14 -3.61
CA GLN A 22 10.42 -1.73 -4.81
C GLN A 22 10.33 -0.20 -4.90
N GLU A 23 11.18 0.50 -4.15
CA GLU A 23 11.59 1.85 -4.52
C GLU A 23 12.52 1.72 -5.72
N LYS A 24 11.94 1.68 -6.93
CA LYS A 24 12.71 1.90 -8.14
C LYS A 24 13.24 3.35 -8.06
N PRO A 25 14.56 3.58 -7.96
CA PRO A 25 15.10 4.92 -7.98
C PRO A 25 14.85 5.47 -9.38
N THR A 26 13.91 6.39 -9.51
CA THR A 26 13.81 7.21 -10.72
C THR A 26 14.62 8.47 -10.45
N THR A 27 15.84 8.42 -10.96
CA THR A 27 16.78 9.53 -11.15
C THR A 27 16.07 10.87 -11.25
N ALA A 28 16.30 11.71 -10.25
CA ALA A 28 16.02 13.13 -10.30
C ALA A 28 16.81 13.74 -11.45
N ASN A 29 16.10 14.14 -12.51
CA ASN A 29 16.49 15.22 -13.40
C ASN A 29 15.18 15.89 -13.86
N SER A 30 14.67 16.75 -12.99
CA SER A 30 13.51 17.59 -13.25
C SER A 30 13.97 18.91 -13.85
N THR A 31 14.15 18.91 -15.16
CA THR A 31 13.86 20.09 -15.98
C THR A 31 13.12 19.60 -17.20
N GLU A 32 11.80 19.79 -17.22
CA GLU A 32 11.03 20.21 -18.38
C GLU A 32 9.54 20.09 -18.05
N VAL A 33 8.98 21.25 -17.70
CA VAL A 33 7.57 21.54 -17.93
C VAL A 33 7.38 21.47 -19.45
N SER A 34 7.00 20.30 -19.96
CA SER A 34 6.52 20.18 -21.32
C SER A 34 5.24 19.34 -21.33
N ASN A 35 4.16 20.09 -21.49
CA ASN A 35 2.84 19.68 -21.96
C ASN A 35 2.93 18.47 -22.92
N SER A 36 2.77 17.28 -22.37
CA SER A 36 2.68 16.06 -23.16
C SER A 36 1.73 15.13 -22.44
N LYS A 37 0.54 14.95 -23.02
CA LYS A 37 -0.24 13.72 -22.82
C LYS A 37 0.75 12.56 -22.98
N LYS A 38 1.25 11.98 -21.88
CA LYS A 38 1.82 10.64 -21.92
C LYS A 38 0.70 9.76 -22.44
N LYS A 39 0.73 9.44 -23.73
CA LYS A 39 0.04 8.30 -24.31
C LYS A 39 0.48 7.15 -23.42
N LEU A 40 -0.42 6.76 -22.53
CA LEU A 40 -0.22 5.54 -21.78
C LEU A 40 -0.24 4.45 -22.82
N ASP A 41 0.93 3.85 -23.06
CA ASP A 41 1.10 2.76 -23.98
C ASP A 41 0.11 1.66 -23.61
N TYR A 42 -0.99 1.62 -24.34
CA TYR A 42 -2.04 0.63 -24.19
C TYR A 42 -1.45 -0.68 -24.70
N ASN A 43 -0.88 -1.43 -23.78
CA ASN A 43 -0.43 -2.78 -24.01
C ASN A 43 -1.56 -3.69 -23.52
N PRO A 44 -2.30 -4.38 -24.41
CA PRO A 44 -3.51 -5.13 -24.05
C PRO A 44 -3.25 -6.24 -23.01
N TRP A 45 -2.00 -6.69 -22.90
CA TRP A 45 -1.55 -7.65 -21.88
C TRP A 45 -1.62 -7.14 -20.43
N PHE A 46 -1.63 -5.82 -20.23
CA PHE A 46 -1.66 -5.25 -18.87
C PHE A 46 -3.01 -5.38 -18.18
N ILE A 47 -4.11 -5.47 -18.93
CA ILE A 47 -5.46 -5.60 -18.39
C ILE A 47 -5.64 -6.91 -17.61
N PRO A 48 -5.34 -8.11 -18.18
CA PRO A 48 -5.49 -9.36 -17.45
C PRO A 48 -4.54 -9.44 -16.25
N MET A 49 -3.32 -8.92 -16.35
CA MET A 49 -2.39 -8.87 -15.21
C MET A 49 -2.90 -7.99 -14.06
N ASP A 50 -3.47 -6.83 -14.37
CA ASP A 50 -4.05 -5.93 -13.37
C ASP A 50 -5.23 -6.60 -12.63
N ILE A 51 -6.06 -7.36 -13.35
CA ILE A 51 -7.21 -8.08 -12.79
C ILE A 51 -6.79 -9.29 -11.97
N LEU A 52 -5.84 -10.09 -12.48
CA LEU A 52 -5.49 -11.39 -11.88
C LEU A 52 -4.45 -11.28 -10.77
N ILE A 53 -3.58 -10.26 -10.81
CA ILE A 53 -2.47 -10.12 -9.87
C ILE A 53 -2.63 -8.86 -9.03
N THR A 54 -2.71 -7.69 -9.68
CA THR A 54 -2.59 -6.41 -8.96
C THR A 54 -3.80 -6.14 -8.06
N ARG A 55 -5.03 -6.47 -8.51
CA ARG A 55 -6.24 -6.31 -7.69
C ARG A 55 -6.32 -7.29 -6.51
N PRO A 56 -6.11 -8.61 -6.67
CA PRO A 56 -6.08 -9.52 -5.53
C PRO A 56 -4.97 -9.16 -4.53
N LEU A 57 -3.82 -8.69 -5.02
CA LEU A 57 -2.74 -8.23 -4.16
C LEU A 57 -3.16 -7.00 -3.34
N GLY A 58 -3.78 -6.00 -3.96
CA GLY A 58 -4.30 -4.83 -3.25
C GLY A 58 -5.42 -5.15 -2.24
N LEU A 59 -6.24 -6.16 -2.54
CA LEU A 59 -7.23 -6.69 -1.59
C LEU A 59 -6.54 -7.37 -0.42
N ALA A 60 -5.53 -8.19 -0.67
CA ALA A 60 -4.74 -8.86 0.37
C ALA A 60 -4.03 -7.85 1.27
N THR A 61 -3.47 -6.77 0.71
CA THR A 61 -2.83 -5.71 1.51
C THR A 61 -3.85 -4.96 2.36
N THR A 62 -5.06 -4.71 1.85
CA THR A 62 -6.15 -4.08 2.62
C THR A 62 -6.57 -4.96 3.81
N ILE A 63 -6.73 -6.27 3.59
CA ILE A 63 -7.05 -7.21 4.67
C ILE A 63 -5.92 -7.27 5.69
N ALA A 64 -4.66 -7.36 5.24
CA ALA A 64 -3.50 -7.40 6.12
C ALA A 64 -3.36 -6.10 6.94
N GLY A 65 -3.54 -4.94 6.30
CA GLY A 65 -3.54 -3.64 6.96
C GLY A 65 -4.65 -3.50 7.99
N THR A 66 -5.84 -4.01 7.68
CA THR A 66 -6.97 -4.06 8.64
C THR A 66 -6.64 -4.96 9.84
N ALA A 67 -6.04 -6.13 9.60
CA ALA A 67 -5.62 -7.02 10.69
C ALA A 67 -4.56 -6.36 11.58
N LEU A 68 -3.58 -5.69 11.00
CA LEU A 68 -2.56 -4.93 11.73
C LEU A 68 -3.20 -3.79 12.53
N PHE A 69 -4.14 -3.04 11.93
CA PHE A 69 -4.86 -1.97 12.62
C PHE A 69 -5.55 -2.46 13.90
N VAL A 70 -6.21 -3.63 13.85
CA VAL A 70 -6.86 -4.24 15.02
C VAL A 70 -5.83 -4.63 16.09
N VAL A 71 -4.71 -5.24 15.70
CA VAL A 71 -3.63 -5.64 16.63
C VAL A 71 -2.97 -4.41 17.28
N PHE A 72 -2.77 -3.34 16.52
CA PHE A 72 -2.15 -2.11 17.01
C PHE A 72 -3.13 -1.13 17.66
N SER A 73 -4.45 -1.37 17.58
CA SER A 73 -5.50 -0.56 18.21
C SER A 73 -5.20 -0.10 19.65
N PRO A 74 -4.71 -0.96 20.58
CA PRO A 74 -4.38 -0.49 21.93
C PRO A 74 -3.23 0.53 21.96
N PHE A 75 -2.24 0.40 21.08
CA PHE A 75 -1.13 1.35 20.96
C PHE A 75 -1.55 2.66 20.30
N ILE A 76 -2.41 2.57 19.28
CA ILE A 76 -2.99 3.74 18.61
C ILE A 76 -3.81 4.55 19.61
N GLY A 77 -4.55 3.88 20.50
CA GLY A 77 -5.29 4.51 21.59
C GLY A 77 -4.40 5.30 22.55
N LEU A 78 -3.21 4.80 22.88
CA LEU A 78 -2.23 5.56 23.67
C LEU A 78 -1.74 6.80 22.92
N SER A 79 -1.48 6.68 21.62
CA SER A 79 -1.04 7.80 20.79
C SER A 79 -2.14 8.87 20.61
N ALA A 80 -3.41 8.47 20.70
CA ALA A 80 -4.55 9.37 20.59
C ALA A 80 -4.75 10.26 21.83
N ILE A 81 -4.01 10.06 22.92
CA ILE A 81 -4.11 10.88 24.15
C ILE A 81 -3.47 12.26 23.96
N ALA A 82 -2.42 12.35 23.13
CA ALA A 82 -1.82 13.62 22.79
C ALA A 82 -2.66 14.34 21.70
N PRO A 83 -2.83 15.66 21.79
CA PRO A 83 -3.31 16.45 20.65
C PRO A 83 -2.43 16.14 19.42
N PRO A 84 -3.01 15.88 18.23
CA PRO A 84 -4.34 16.29 17.76
C PRO A 84 -5.51 15.29 17.95
N HIS A 85 -5.36 14.21 18.73
CA HIS A 85 -6.40 13.18 18.96
C HIS A 85 -6.95 12.48 17.69
N ASP A 86 -6.29 12.63 16.54
CA ASP A 86 -6.67 12.11 15.22
C ASP A 86 -5.90 10.82 14.87
N ALA A 87 -5.19 10.22 15.82
CA ALA A 87 -4.30 9.08 15.58
C ALA A 87 -5.03 7.87 14.97
N PHE A 88 -6.28 7.61 15.37
CA PHE A 88 -7.06 6.51 14.79
C PHE A 88 -7.40 6.75 13.32
N GLU A 89 -7.85 7.95 12.98
CA GLU A 89 -8.17 8.32 11.59
C GLU A 89 -6.94 8.24 10.71
N ARG A 90 -5.81 8.83 11.14
CA ARG A 90 -4.57 8.78 10.36
C ARG A 90 -4.06 7.37 10.12
N VAL A 91 -4.11 6.52 11.14
CA VAL A 91 -3.62 5.15 11.01
C VAL A 91 -4.59 4.30 10.18
N ALA A 92 -5.91 4.46 10.37
CA ALA A 92 -6.91 3.79 9.55
C ALA A 92 -6.78 4.20 8.06
N ASP A 93 -6.52 5.48 7.80
CA ASP A 93 -6.33 5.99 6.46
C ASP A 93 -5.16 5.32 5.75
N VAL A 94 -4.01 5.24 6.43
CA VAL A 94 -2.79 4.64 5.85
C VAL A 94 -2.93 3.13 5.67
N PHE A 95 -3.46 2.42 6.67
CA PHE A 95 -3.49 0.96 6.65
C PHE A 95 -4.68 0.36 5.91
N ILE A 96 -5.80 1.10 5.79
CA ILE A 96 -7.06 0.57 5.25
C ILE A 96 -7.49 1.39 4.03
N VAL A 97 -7.63 2.71 4.18
CA VAL A 97 -8.26 3.53 3.13
C VAL A 97 -7.38 3.64 1.90
N VAL A 98 -6.11 4.03 2.03
CA VAL A 98 -5.17 4.15 0.90
C VAL A 98 -5.03 2.86 0.08
N PRO A 99 -4.78 1.67 0.68
CA PRO A 99 -4.72 0.44 -0.10
C PRO A 99 -6.08 0.06 -0.70
N ALA A 100 -7.20 0.32 -0.02
CA ALA A 100 -8.53 0.08 -0.55
C ALA A 100 -8.85 0.98 -1.76
N THR A 101 -8.57 2.28 -1.68
CA THR A 101 -8.81 3.22 -2.80
C THR A 101 -7.93 2.86 -4.00
N TYR A 102 -6.65 2.52 -3.76
CA TYR A 102 -5.76 2.01 -4.80
C TYR A 102 -6.29 0.75 -5.48
N THR A 103 -6.98 -0.12 -4.74
CA THR A 103 -7.47 -1.40 -5.25
C THR A 103 -8.80 -1.27 -5.98
N PHE A 104 -9.77 -0.56 -5.40
CA PHE A 104 -11.15 -0.56 -5.87
C PHE A 104 -11.48 0.63 -6.78
N LEU A 105 -10.93 1.82 -6.52
CA LEU A 105 -11.27 3.03 -7.26
C LEU A 105 -10.35 3.28 -8.46
N ARG A 106 -9.19 2.61 -8.50
CA ARG A 106 -8.22 2.73 -9.58
C ARG A 106 -8.76 2.18 -10.91
N PRO A 107 -8.64 2.94 -12.03
CA PRO A 107 -9.03 2.46 -13.35
C PRO A 107 -8.22 1.25 -13.80
N VAL A 108 -8.88 0.30 -14.46
CA VAL A 108 -8.23 -0.89 -15.02
C VAL A 108 -7.14 -0.52 -16.03
N GLY A 109 -5.98 -1.18 -15.94
CA GLY A 109 -4.86 -0.99 -16.87
C GLY A 109 -3.99 0.25 -16.63
N LYS A 110 -4.14 0.92 -15.47
CA LYS A 110 -3.39 2.15 -15.12
C LYS A 110 -2.71 2.01 -13.77
N PHE A 111 -1.41 1.72 -13.62
CA PHE A 111 -0.77 1.49 -12.29
C PHE A 111 -0.81 2.64 -11.31
N LEU A 112 -0.96 3.85 -11.84
CA LEU A 112 -1.09 5.06 -11.05
C LEU A 112 -2.53 5.54 -11.17
N CYS A 113 -3.10 5.96 -10.04
CA CYS A 113 -4.35 6.68 -10.07
C CYS A 113 -4.17 8.00 -10.83
N PRO A 114 -5.09 8.37 -11.74
CA PRO A 114 -5.10 9.70 -12.30
C PRO A 114 -5.59 10.69 -11.23
N GLY A 115 -4.66 11.28 -10.48
CA GLY A 115 -4.94 12.23 -9.39
C GLY A 115 -4.45 11.72 -8.03
N ASP A 116 -4.92 12.36 -6.95
CA ASP A 116 -4.70 11.87 -5.59
C ASP A 116 -5.69 10.73 -5.29
N CYS A 117 -5.18 9.54 -5.01
CA CYS A 117 -5.99 8.40 -4.55
C CYS A 117 -6.17 8.41 -3.03
N ARG A 118 -5.61 9.41 -2.35
CA ARG A 118 -5.74 9.66 -0.93
C ARG A 118 -7.03 10.45 -0.67
N PRO A 119 -7.78 10.16 0.40
CA PRO A 119 -8.80 11.08 0.87
C PRO A 119 -8.15 12.46 1.10
N ALA A 120 -8.79 13.53 0.66
CA ALA A 120 -8.25 14.90 0.63
C ALA A 120 -7.93 15.48 2.02
N ASP A 121 -8.28 14.73 3.07
CA ASP A 121 -8.33 15.19 4.45
C ASP A 121 -7.05 14.87 5.25
N ILE A 122 -6.09 14.12 4.66
CA ILE A 122 -4.81 13.84 5.32
C ILE A 122 -3.89 15.06 5.18
N LYS A 123 -3.89 15.94 6.19
CA LYS A 123 -2.98 17.07 6.34
C LYS A 123 -1.77 16.73 7.20
#